data_AF-A0A2I0T403-F1
#
_entry.id   AF-A0A2I0T403-F1
#
_cell.length_a   1.000
_cell.length_b   1.000
_cell.length_c   1.000
_cell.angle_alpha   90.00
_cell.angle_beta   90.00
_cell.angle_gamma   90.00
#
_symmetry.space_group_name_H-M   'P 1'
#
loop_
_entity.id
_entity.type
_entity.pdbx_description
1 polymer ?
#
loop_
_entity_poly.entity_id
_entity_poly.type
_entity_poly.pdbx_seq_one_letter_code
_entity_poly.pdbx_strand_id
1 'polypeptide(L)'
;MSSILSFQGMDTNIFKEAFESPKVDFILSHAIYCRDVLKLKKGQRAVISNGRIIGPLEDGEMFNQDDFHLLENIILKTSGQKIKSQIQQLGFEEDLASDLVMKVDALLSAQPKGEARIEYHFFEERYSAVKLRPKEGETYFDVVAIVDPVTRDAQRLAPLLLVLNQLINMNLRVFMNCQSKLSDMPLKSFYRYVLEPEISFTADNNFAPGPIAKFLDMPQSPLFTLNLNTPESWMVESVRTPYDLDNIYLEEVGEISMFLLLHLNGGVFPGLIFVMGKKCRILRC
;
A
#
# COMPACT_ATOMS: atom_id res chain seq x y z
N MET A 1 52.49 -5.24 -29.57
CA MET A 1 52.24 -6.69 -29.54
C MET A 1 51.17 -6.96 -28.51
N SER A 2 49.90 -7.04 -28.92
CA SER A 2 48.78 -7.37 -28.04
C SER A 2 48.27 -8.75 -28.43
N SER A 3 48.69 -9.77 -27.68
CA SER A 3 48.21 -11.15 -27.80
C SER A 3 46.75 -11.21 -27.37
N ILE A 4 45.85 -11.44 -28.32
CA ILE A 4 44.43 -11.69 -28.08
C ILE A 4 44.31 -13.10 -27.51
N LEU A 5 43.76 -13.22 -26.30
CA LEU A 5 43.36 -14.48 -25.68
C LEU A 5 42.28 -15.13 -26.55
N SER A 6 42.66 -16.17 -27.30
CA SER A 6 41.72 -16.98 -28.08
C SER A 6 40.98 -17.95 -27.16
N PHE A 7 39.73 -17.63 -26.82
CA PHE A 7 38.79 -18.60 -26.26
C PHE A 7 38.35 -19.55 -27.38
N GLN A 8 38.58 -20.86 -27.21
CA GLN A 8 38.19 -21.88 -28.18
C GLN A 8 36.67 -21.82 -28.42
N GLY A 9 36.26 -21.49 -29.65
CA GLY A 9 34.86 -21.46 -30.10
C GLY A 9 34.31 -20.09 -30.49
N MET A 10 35.05 -19.00 -30.28
CA MET A 10 34.60 -17.65 -30.67
C MET A 10 35.05 -17.30 -32.10
N ASP A 11 34.11 -17.01 -32.99
CA ASP A 11 34.42 -16.51 -34.34
C ASP A 11 34.94 -15.06 -34.25
N THR A 12 36.25 -14.93 -34.40
CA THR A 12 36.98 -13.66 -34.25
C THR A 12 36.61 -12.62 -35.30
N ASN A 13 36.06 -13.03 -36.45
CA ASN A 13 35.67 -12.10 -37.51
C ASN A 13 34.33 -11.46 -37.20
N ILE A 14 33.35 -12.25 -36.73
CA ILE A 14 32.05 -11.74 -36.27
C ILE A 14 32.22 -10.80 -35.08
N PHE A 15 33.12 -11.15 -34.14
CA PHE A 15 33.41 -10.28 -32.99
C PHE A 15 34.01 -8.94 -33.40
N LYS A 16 34.97 -8.93 -34.35
CA LYS A 16 35.55 -7.69 -34.87
C LYS A 16 34.52 -6.83 -35.60
N GLU A 17 33.69 -7.45 -36.44
CA GLU A 17 32.64 -6.75 -37.17
C GLU A 17 31.58 -6.16 -36.21
N ALA A 18 31.21 -6.88 -35.15
CA ALA A 18 30.31 -6.39 -34.11
C ALA A 18 30.94 -5.27 -33.25
N PHE A 19 32.24 -5.36 -32.95
CA PHE A 19 33.01 -4.37 -32.20
C PHE A 19 33.22 -3.07 -32.99
N GLU A 20 33.44 -3.17 -34.30
CA GLU A 20 33.57 -2.03 -35.21
C GLU A 20 32.21 -1.46 -35.63
N SER A 21 31.11 -2.19 -35.42
CA SER A 21 29.76 -1.66 -35.68
C SER A 21 29.43 -0.53 -34.68
N PRO A 22 28.86 0.60 -35.14
CA PRO A 22 28.55 1.75 -34.30
C PRO A 22 27.34 1.55 -33.35
N LYS A 23 26.86 0.31 -33.15
CA LYS A 23 25.77 -0.01 -32.22
C LYS A 23 26.22 -0.02 -30.75
N VAL A 24 26.93 1.02 -30.33
CA VAL A 24 27.48 1.18 -28.98
C VAL A 24 26.44 1.73 -27.99
N ASP A 25 25.29 2.19 -28.48
CA ASP A 25 24.19 2.72 -27.67
C ASP A 25 23.70 1.73 -26.61
N PHE A 26 23.69 0.44 -26.94
CA PHE A 26 23.35 -0.62 -26.01
C PHE A 26 24.38 -0.74 -24.86
N ILE A 27 25.68 -0.61 -25.15
CA ILE A 27 26.75 -0.68 -24.15
C ILE A 27 26.69 0.54 -23.24
N LEU A 28 26.43 1.72 -23.80
CA LEU A 28 26.22 2.95 -23.03
C LEU A 28 25.01 2.80 -22.09
N SER A 29 23.93 2.22 -22.58
CA SER A 29 22.72 1.94 -21.78
C SER A 29 23.01 0.96 -20.62
N HIS A 30 23.77 -0.10 -20.88
CA HIS A 30 24.21 -1.04 -19.82
C HIS A 30 25.16 -0.39 -18.82
N ALA A 31 26.07 0.48 -19.27
CA ALA A 31 26.97 1.20 -18.38
C ALA A 31 26.21 2.17 -17.45
N ILE A 32 25.18 2.84 -17.98
CA ILE A 32 24.27 3.69 -17.20
C ILE A 32 23.50 2.83 -16.20
N TYR A 33 22.94 1.69 -16.62
CA TYR A 33 22.23 0.77 -15.72
C TYR A 33 23.12 0.25 -14.58
N CYS A 34 24.35 -0.17 -14.87
CA CYS A 34 25.30 -0.62 -13.85
C CYS A 34 25.61 0.48 -12.83
N ARG A 35 25.76 1.74 -13.28
CA ARG A 35 26.03 2.87 -12.39
C ARG A 35 24.81 3.28 -11.57
N ASP A 36 23.66 3.41 -12.22
CA ASP A 36 22.49 4.06 -11.65
C ASP A 36 21.57 3.08 -10.91
N VAL A 37 21.49 1.82 -11.37
CA VAL A 37 20.65 0.76 -10.76
C VAL A 37 21.51 -0.15 -9.87
N LEU A 38 22.56 -0.78 -10.41
CA LEU A 38 23.40 -1.70 -9.64
C LEU A 38 24.37 -0.99 -8.67
N LYS A 39 24.51 0.34 -8.80
CA LYS A 39 25.43 1.17 -8.01
C LYS A 39 26.90 0.73 -8.11
N LEU A 40 27.29 0.12 -9.22
CA LEU A 40 28.65 -0.32 -9.50
C LEU A 40 29.45 0.76 -10.23
N LYS A 41 30.66 1.04 -9.75
CA LYS A 41 31.62 1.91 -10.43
C LYS A 41 32.40 1.14 -11.49
N LYS A 42 32.99 1.88 -12.44
CA LYS A 42 33.87 1.29 -13.47
C LYS A 42 35.01 0.51 -12.80
N GLY A 43 35.21 -0.73 -13.23
CA GLY A 43 36.26 -1.62 -12.72
C GLY A 43 35.88 -2.42 -11.47
N GLN A 44 34.75 -2.14 -10.82
CA GLN A 44 34.28 -2.95 -9.69
C GLN A 44 33.72 -4.30 -10.15
N ARG A 45 34.02 -5.35 -9.39
CA ARG A 45 33.54 -6.70 -9.64
C ARG A 45 32.36 -7.01 -8.71
N ALA A 46 31.35 -7.72 -9.20
CA ALA A 46 30.22 -8.18 -8.41
C ALA A 46 29.66 -9.47 -9.00
N VAL A 47 29.02 -10.27 -8.16
CA VAL A 47 28.32 -11.50 -8.55
C VAL A 47 26.83 -11.25 -8.42
N ILE A 48 26.05 -11.64 -9.44
CA ILE A 48 24.60 -11.51 -9.44
C ILE A 48 23.99 -12.90 -9.59
N SER A 49 23.07 -13.25 -8.70
CA SER A 49 22.32 -14.51 -8.78
C SER A 49 20.88 -14.27 -8.35
N ASN A 50 19.92 -14.63 -9.22
CA ASN A 50 18.48 -14.39 -9.04
C ASN A 50 18.16 -12.97 -8.54
N GLY A 51 18.76 -11.94 -9.14
CA GLY A 51 18.56 -10.53 -8.76
C GLY A 51 19.25 -10.07 -7.47
N ARG A 52 19.86 -10.99 -6.70
CA ARG A 52 20.70 -10.64 -5.55
C ARG A 52 22.09 -10.24 -6.03
N ILE A 53 22.53 -9.07 -5.63
CA ILE A 53 23.86 -8.52 -5.95
C ILE A 53 24.79 -8.76 -4.75
N ILE A 54 25.94 -9.39 -5.00
CA ILE A 54 27.02 -9.60 -4.03
C ILE A 54 28.22 -8.80 -4.51
N GLY A 55 28.58 -7.78 -3.74
CA GLY A 55 29.69 -6.88 -4.05
C GLY A 55 29.38 -5.44 -3.63
N PRO A 56 30.21 -4.47 -4.04
CA PRO A 56 31.40 -4.67 -4.89
C PRO A 56 32.48 -5.47 -4.16
N LEU A 57 33.09 -6.43 -4.87
CA LEU A 57 34.20 -7.23 -4.37
C LEU A 57 35.48 -6.38 -4.33
N GLU A 58 36.26 -6.50 -3.25
CA GLU A 58 37.50 -5.75 -3.08
C GLU A 58 38.61 -6.21 -4.03
N ASP A 59 39.64 -5.39 -4.21
CA ASP A 59 40.80 -5.73 -5.01
C ASP A 59 41.59 -6.86 -4.33
N GLY A 60 41.58 -8.04 -4.94
CA GLY A 60 42.18 -9.27 -4.37
C GLY A 60 41.18 -10.23 -3.71
N GLU A 61 39.93 -9.82 -3.51
CA GLU A 61 38.86 -10.74 -3.09
C GLU A 61 38.56 -11.72 -4.23
N MET A 62 38.67 -13.01 -3.94
CA MET A 62 38.45 -14.08 -4.91
C MET A 62 37.15 -14.79 -4.55
N PHE A 63 36.15 -14.66 -5.42
CA PHE A 63 34.92 -15.44 -5.35
C PHE A 63 35.16 -16.77 -6.07
N ASN A 64 35.36 -17.84 -5.32
CA ASN A 64 35.80 -19.13 -5.82
C ASN A 64 34.60 -20.08 -6.12
N GLN A 65 34.90 -21.30 -6.57
CA GLN A 65 33.86 -22.29 -6.90
C GLN A 65 33.02 -22.69 -5.68
N ASP A 66 33.63 -22.82 -4.50
CA ASP A 66 32.92 -23.16 -3.28
C ASP A 66 31.95 -22.05 -2.86
N ASP A 67 32.32 -20.77 -3.09
CA ASP A 67 31.45 -19.61 -2.87
C ASP A 67 30.24 -19.62 -3.82
N PHE A 68 30.44 -20.00 -5.09
CA PHE A 68 29.32 -20.19 -6.03
C PHE A 68 28.40 -21.32 -5.60
N HIS A 69 28.95 -22.47 -5.16
CA HIS A 69 28.15 -23.58 -4.65
C HIS A 69 27.41 -23.21 -3.36
N LEU A 70 28.02 -22.42 -2.48
CA LEU A 70 27.36 -21.93 -1.27
C LEU A 70 26.22 -20.97 -1.62
N LEU A 71 26.45 -20.03 -2.55
CA LEU A 71 25.45 -19.10 -3.03
C LEU A 71 24.23 -19.81 -3.61
N GLU A 72 24.47 -20.79 -4.49
CA GLU A 72 23.43 -21.63 -5.08
C GLU A 72 22.63 -22.38 -3.99
N ASN A 73 23.32 -23.01 -3.03
CA ASN A 73 22.68 -23.71 -1.92
C ASN A 73 21.81 -22.77 -1.06
N ILE A 74 22.28 -21.56 -0.77
CA ILE A 74 21.53 -20.56 0.00
C ILE A 74 20.26 -20.16 -0.74
N ILE A 75 20.36 -19.85 -2.04
CA ILE A 75 19.23 -19.41 -2.86
C ILE A 75 18.18 -20.52 -2.99
N LEU A 76 18.63 -21.74 -3.30
CA LEU A 76 17.74 -22.90 -3.43
C LEU A 76 17.02 -23.22 -2.11
N LYS A 77 17.73 -23.22 -0.97
CA LYS A 77 17.14 -23.55 0.34
C LYS A 77 16.24 -22.46 0.90
N THR A 78 16.54 -21.18 0.61
CA THR A 78 15.79 -20.06 1.20
C THR A 78 14.42 -19.89 0.54
N SER A 79 14.39 -19.85 -0.79
CA SER A 79 13.20 -19.45 -1.56
C SER A 79 13.03 -20.29 -2.82
N GLY A 80 14.12 -20.63 -3.51
CA GLY A 80 14.09 -21.29 -4.82
C GLY A 80 13.29 -22.60 -4.85
N GLN A 81 13.44 -23.48 -3.85
CA GLN A 81 12.69 -24.74 -3.80
C GLN A 81 11.19 -24.54 -3.64
N LYS A 82 10.76 -23.62 -2.77
CA LYS A 82 9.34 -23.32 -2.54
C LYS A 82 8.72 -22.71 -3.79
N ILE A 83 9.41 -21.74 -4.40
CA ILE A 83 8.96 -21.08 -5.63
C ILE A 83 8.84 -22.10 -6.77
N LYS A 84 9.86 -22.96 -6.94
CA LYS A 84 9.83 -24.04 -7.92
C LYS A 84 8.61 -24.95 -7.72
N SER A 85 8.34 -25.40 -6.49
CA SER A 85 7.19 -26.27 -6.23
C SER A 85 5.84 -25.60 -6.56
N GLN A 86 5.71 -24.30 -6.31
CA GLN A 86 4.49 -23.55 -6.60
C GLN A 86 4.31 -23.35 -8.11
N ILE A 87 5.38 -23.01 -8.83
CA ILE A 87 5.33 -22.85 -10.29
C ILE A 87 5.01 -24.17 -11.00
N GLN A 88 5.54 -25.29 -10.50
CA GLN A 88 5.21 -26.63 -11.02
C GLN A 88 3.73 -26.97 -10.85
N GLN A 89 3.10 -26.58 -9.74
CA GLN A 89 1.66 -26.77 -9.52
C GLN A 89 0.79 -25.94 -10.47
N LEU A 90 1.30 -24.80 -10.97
CA LEU A 90 0.60 -23.96 -11.94
C LEU A 90 0.64 -24.51 -13.37
N GLY A 91 1.46 -25.55 -13.65
CA GLY A 91 1.46 -26.25 -14.93
C GLY A 91 2.13 -25.50 -16.09
N PHE A 92 3.12 -24.63 -15.81
CA PHE A 92 3.90 -23.96 -16.85
C PHE A 92 4.82 -24.94 -17.61
N GLU A 93 5.11 -24.63 -18.88
CA GLU A 93 6.10 -25.34 -19.69
C GLU A 93 7.50 -25.29 -19.06
N GLU A 94 8.27 -26.37 -19.15
CA GLU A 94 9.56 -26.53 -18.44
C GLU A 94 10.59 -25.46 -18.82
N ASP A 95 10.64 -25.07 -20.10
CA ASP A 95 11.61 -24.07 -20.59
C ASP A 95 11.37 -22.68 -19.99
N LEU A 96 10.10 -22.28 -19.83
CA LEU A 96 9.70 -21.00 -19.25
C LEU A 96 9.69 -21.01 -17.72
N ALA A 97 9.61 -22.20 -17.10
CA ALA A 97 9.54 -22.34 -15.66
C ALA A 97 10.82 -21.87 -14.96
N SER A 98 12.00 -22.10 -15.55
CA SER A 98 13.28 -21.69 -14.95
C SER A 98 13.44 -20.17 -14.87
N ASP A 99 13.17 -19.48 -15.97
CA ASP A 99 13.15 -18.01 -16.06
C ASP A 99 12.12 -17.40 -15.11
N LEU A 100 10.95 -18.03 -14.98
CA LEU A 100 9.91 -17.58 -14.07
C LEU A 100 10.35 -17.74 -12.61
N VAL A 101 10.97 -18.88 -12.25
CA VAL A 101 11.54 -19.09 -10.91
C VAL A 101 12.55 -17.99 -10.59
N MET A 102 13.48 -17.68 -11.51
CA MET A 102 14.47 -16.63 -11.32
C MET A 102 13.81 -15.25 -11.12
N LYS A 103 12.84 -14.89 -11.96
CA LYS A 103 12.15 -13.59 -11.88
C LYS A 103 11.35 -13.43 -10.59
N VAL A 104 10.62 -14.47 -10.19
CA VAL A 104 9.82 -14.48 -8.96
C VAL A 104 10.73 -14.43 -7.74
N ASP A 105 11.82 -15.21 -7.75
CA ASP A 105 12.80 -15.21 -6.66
C ASP A 105 13.48 -13.85 -6.50
N ALA A 106 13.87 -13.21 -7.60
CA ALA A 106 14.42 -11.86 -7.60
C ALA A 106 13.44 -10.83 -7.02
N LEU A 107 12.17 -10.89 -7.44
CA LEU A 107 11.13 -9.97 -6.97
C LEU A 107 10.85 -10.14 -5.48
N LEU A 108 10.69 -11.38 -5.01
CA LEU A 108 10.40 -11.68 -3.61
C LEU A 108 11.60 -11.41 -2.70
N SER A 109 12.83 -11.68 -3.18
CA SER A 109 14.05 -11.43 -2.42
C SER A 109 14.41 -9.96 -2.29
N ALA A 110 13.96 -9.11 -3.23
CA ALA A 110 14.13 -7.66 -3.17
C ALA A 110 13.22 -7.00 -2.12
N GLN A 111 12.11 -7.65 -1.74
CA GLN A 111 11.22 -7.13 -0.72
C GLN A 111 11.85 -7.30 0.68
N PRO A 112 11.74 -6.29 1.57
CA PRO A 112 12.18 -6.45 2.95
C PRO A 112 11.45 -7.62 3.58
N LYS A 113 12.19 -8.48 4.29
CA LYS A 113 11.61 -9.59 5.04
C LYS A 113 10.80 -9.02 6.21
N GLY A 114 9.53 -8.75 5.95
CA GLY A 114 8.54 -8.42 6.96
C GLY A 114 8.05 -9.67 7.69
N GLU A 115 6.90 -9.54 8.34
CA GLU A 115 6.23 -10.67 8.97
C GLU A 115 5.79 -11.70 7.92
N ALA A 116 5.85 -12.98 8.31
CA ALA A 116 5.39 -14.06 7.44
C ALA A 116 3.89 -13.90 7.17
N ARG A 117 3.49 -14.11 5.91
CA ARG A 117 2.07 -14.11 5.54
C ARG A 117 1.35 -15.22 6.31
N ILE A 118 0.32 -14.85 7.06
CA ILE A 118 -0.54 -15.78 7.76
C ILE A 118 -1.70 -16.14 6.83
N GLU A 119 -1.86 -17.43 6.57
CA GLU A 119 -2.99 -17.96 5.80
C GLU A 119 -4.08 -18.45 6.76
N TYR A 120 -5.20 -17.74 6.79
CA TYR A 120 -6.36 -18.11 7.60
C TYR A 120 -7.34 -18.95 6.77
N HIS A 121 -7.64 -20.15 7.26
CA HIS A 121 -8.69 -20.99 6.72
C HIS A 121 -10.00 -20.72 7.46
N PHE A 122 -10.95 -20.08 6.79
CA PHE A 122 -12.27 -19.79 7.36
C PHE A 122 -13.21 -20.97 7.12
N PHE A 123 -13.79 -21.53 8.18
CA PHE A 123 -14.62 -22.73 8.10
C PHE A 123 -16.02 -22.45 7.53
N GLU A 124 -16.64 -21.32 7.91
CA GLU A 124 -18.01 -20.99 7.48
C GLU A 124 -18.17 -19.48 7.26
N GLU A 125 -18.25 -19.07 6.00
CA GLU A 125 -18.33 -17.64 5.62
C GLU A 125 -19.74 -17.21 5.17
N ARG A 126 -20.72 -18.12 5.16
CA ARG A 126 -22.01 -17.89 4.48
C ARG A 126 -22.85 -16.79 5.13
N TYR A 127 -22.84 -16.73 6.47
CA TYR A 127 -23.65 -15.78 7.25
C TYR A 127 -22.83 -14.85 8.15
N SER A 128 -21.53 -15.10 8.26
CA SER A 128 -20.65 -14.41 9.22
C SER A 128 -19.76 -13.35 8.57
N ALA A 129 -19.78 -13.23 7.24
CA ALA A 129 -18.91 -12.35 6.48
C ALA A 129 -19.68 -11.50 5.47
N VAL A 130 -19.34 -10.21 5.41
CA VAL A 130 -19.71 -9.32 4.31
C VAL A 130 -18.64 -9.44 3.22
N LYS A 131 -19.07 -9.66 1.97
CA LYS A 131 -18.18 -9.92 0.85
C LYS A 131 -18.41 -8.90 -0.26
N LEU A 132 -17.36 -8.18 -0.65
CA LEU A 132 -17.32 -7.38 -1.88
C LEU A 132 -16.40 -8.08 -2.87
N ARG A 133 -16.95 -8.46 -4.02
CA ARG A 133 -16.19 -9.20 -5.03
C ARG A 133 -15.37 -8.22 -5.89
N PRO A 134 -14.18 -8.63 -6.33
CA PRO A 134 -13.39 -7.86 -7.28
C PRO A 134 -14.03 -7.91 -8.67
N LYS A 135 -13.55 -7.05 -9.56
CA LYS A 135 -13.79 -7.14 -10.99
C LYS A 135 -13.08 -8.38 -11.54
N GLU A 136 -13.83 -9.25 -12.22
CA GLU A 136 -13.31 -10.48 -12.80
C GLU A 136 -12.34 -10.19 -13.95
N GLY A 137 -11.27 -10.98 -14.06
CA GLY A 137 -10.27 -10.85 -15.13
C GLY A 137 -9.18 -9.80 -14.89
N GLU A 138 -9.29 -9.00 -13.83
CA GLU A 138 -8.27 -8.02 -13.43
C GLU A 138 -7.50 -8.49 -12.19
N THR A 139 -6.26 -8.03 -12.04
CA THR A 139 -5.51 -8.21 -10.79
C THR A 139 -6.21 -7.45 -9.67
N TYR A 140 -6.37 -8.10 -8.52
CA TYR A 140 -7.04 -7.52 -7.37
C TYR A 140 -6.20 -7.69 -6.09
N PHE A 141 -6.50 -6.84 -5.11
CA PHE A 141 -5.97 -6.96 -3.75
C PHE A 141 -6.92 -7.83 -2.91
N ASP A 142 -6.41 -8.91 -2.31
CA ASP A 142 -7.17 -9.72 -1.36
C ASP A 142 -7.06 -9.12 0.04
N VAL A 143 -8.19 -8.64 0.58
CA VAL A 143 -8.23 -7.96 1.87
C VAL A 143 -9.23 -8.67 2.78
N VAL A 144 -8.72 -9.07 3.94
CA VAL A 144 -9.52 -9.70 4.99
C VAL A 144 -9.49 -8.80 6.22
N ALA A 145 -10.67 -8.35 6.64
CA ALA A 145 -10.85 -7.54 7.84
C ALA A 145 -11.62 -8.34 8.88
N ILE A 146 -11.04 -8.55 10.05
CA ILE A 146 -11.73 -9.16 11.19
C ILE A 146 -11.94 -8.06 12.21
N VAL A 147 -13.20 -7.71 12.46
CA VAL A 147 -13.53 -6.54 13.26
C VAL A 147 -14.76 -6.80 14.12
N ASP A 148 -14.74 -6.27 15.34
CA ASP A 148 -15.94 -6.22 16.17
C ASP A 148 -16.72 -4.93 15.81
N PRO A 149 -17.93 -5.03 15.24
CA PRO A 149 -18.69 -3.88 14.76
C PRO A 149 -19.03 -2.85 15.85
N VAL A 150 -18.99 -3.23 17.14
CA VAL A 150 -19.28 -2.31 18.25
C VAL A 150 -18.02 -1.62 18.83
N THR A 151 -16.89 -1.65 18.13
CA THR A 151 -15.65 -0.98 18.56
C THR A 151 -15.41 0.35 17.86
N ARG A 152 -14.62 1.23 18.48
CA ARG A 152 -14.19 2.51 17.87
C ARG A 152 -13.32 2.27 16.63
N ASP A 153 -12.52 1.21 16.64
CA ASP A 153 -11.67 0.86 15.50
C ASP A 153 -12.50 0.46 14.28
N ALA A 154 -13.64 -0.22 14.48
CA ALA A 154 -14.59 -0.49 13.41
C ALA A 154 -15.16 0.78 12.78
N GLN A 155 -15.48 1.80 13.59
CA GLN A 155 -15.98 3.10 13.11
C GLN A 155 -14.98 3.81 12.20
N ARG A 156 -13.67 3.61 12.43
CA ARG A 156 -12.58 4.14 11.59
C ARG A 156 -12.31 3.26 10.37
N LEU A 157 -12.25 1.94 10.55
CA LEU A 157 -11.87 1.00 9.50
C LEU A 157 -12.92 0.89 8.40
N ALA A 158 -14.21 0.85 8.76
CA ALA A 158 -15.30 0.67 7.80
C ALA A 158 -15.33 1.74 6.68
N PRO A 159 -15.34 3.06 6.97
CA PRO A 159 -15.34 4.07 5.91
C PRO A 159 -14.04 4.07 5.09
N LEU A 160 -12.89 3.76 5.71
CA LEU A 160 -11.63 3.62 4.99
C LEU A 160 -11.69 2.49 3.95
N LEU A 161 -12.18 1.30 4.35
CA LEU A 161 -12.34 0.17 3.43
C LEU A 161 -13.31 0.46 2.29
N LEU A 162 -14.38 1.23 2.56
CA LEU A 162 -15.33 1.64 1.52
C LEU A 162 -14.69 2.56 0.48
N VAL A 163 -13.90 3.54 0.92
CA VAL A 163 -13.17 4.43 0.00
C VAL A 163 -12.12 3.64 -0.79
N LEU A 164 -11.34 2.77 -0.13
CA LEU A 164 -10.35 1.93 -0.81
C LEU A 164 -10.99 1.02 -1.87
N ASN A 165 -12.17 0.48 -1.60
CA ASN A 165 -12.91 -0.36 -2.55
C ASN A 165 -13.32 0.39 -3.84
N GLN A 166 -13.42 1.71 -3.79
CA GLN A 166 -13.71 2.54 -4.97
C GLN A 166 -12.44 2.86 -5.77
N LEU A 167 -11.29 2.96 -5.09
CA LEU A 167 -10.00 3.34 -5.68
C LEU A 167 -9.24 2.17 -6.30
N ILE A 168 -9.29 1.00 -5.67
CA ILE A 168 -8.54 -0.19 -6.09
C ILE A 168 -9.48 -1.37 -6.28
N ASN A 169 -9.14 -2.26 -7.22
CA ASN A 169 -9.86 -3.51 -7.39
C ASN A 169 -9.57 -4.44 -6.20
N MET A 170 -10.54 -4.63 -5.32
CA MET A 170 -10.36 -5.33 -4.04
C MET A 170 -11.35 -6.51 -3.91
N ASN A 171 -10.84 -7.65 -3.46
CA ASN A 171 -11.64 -8.75 -2.93
C ASN A 171 -11.72 -8.56 -1.41
N LEU A 172 -12.78 -7.93 -0.93
CA LEU A 172 -12.94 -7.62 0.48
C LEU A 172 -13.81 -8.65 1.19
N ARG A 173 -13.28 -9.23 2.27
CA ARG A 173 -14.02 -10.07 3.22
C ARG A 173 -13.97 -9.46 4.60
N VAL A 174 -15.12 -9.02 5.12
CA VAL A 174 -15.25 -8.45 6.46
C VAL A 174 -15.95 -9.46 7.36
N PHE A 175 -15.22 -10.00 8.33
CA PHE A 175 -15.72 -10.88 9.37
C PHE A 175 -16.09 -10.07 10.61
N MET A 176 -17.35 -10.20 11.05
CA MET A 176 -17.82 -9.56 12.27
C MET A 176 -17.57 -10.49 13.46
N ASN A 177 -16.55 -10.20 14.25
CA ASN A 177 -16.20 -10.98 15.43
C ASN A 177 -16.72 -10.29 16.70
N CYS A 178 -18.02 -10.42 16.95
CA CYS A 178 -18.68 -9.77 18.08
C CYS A 178 -18.35 -10.47 19.41
N GLN A 179 -18.23 -9.68 20.48
CA GLN A 179 -18.20 -10.22 21.83
C GLN A 179 -19.59 -10.74 22.24
N SER A 180 -19.63 -11.88 22.94
CA SER A 180 -20.87 -12.53 23.36
C SER A 180 -21.57 -11.82 24.52
N LYS A 181 -20.82 -11.07 25.33
CA LYS A 181 -21.32 -10.32 26.48
C LYS A 181 -20.64 -8.96 26.52
N LEU A 182 -21.45 -7.93 26.71
CA LEU A 182 -21.00 -6.56 26.90
C LEU A 182 -21.37 -6.15 28.32
N SER A 183 -20.41 -5.69 29.11
CA SER A 183 -20.66 -5.17 30.46
C SER A 183 -21.36 -3.82 30.44
N ASP A 184 -21.08 -3.02 29.41
CA ASP A 184 -21.50 -1.63 29.27
C ASP A 184 -21.85 -1.32 27.81
N MET A 185 -22.45 -0.15 27.58
CA MET A 185 -22.66 0.37 26.22
C MET A 185 -21.31 0.59 25.52
N PRO A 186 -21.04 -0.11 24.40
CA PRO A 186 -19.70 -0.16 23.80
C PRO A 186 -19.34 1.12 23.04
N LEU A 187 -20.33 1.79 22.43
CA LEU A 187 -20.16 3.05 21.72
C LEU A 187 -20.93 4.17 22.43
N LYS A 188 -20.21 5.18 22.93
CA LYS A 188 -20.75 6.35 23.64
C LYS A 188 -20.59 7.67 22.86
N SER A 189 -20.14 7.59 21.61
CA SER A 189 -19.80 8.74 20.78
C SER A 189 -20.26 8.51 19.34
N PHE A 190 -20.63 9.61 18.67
CA PHE A 190 -20.87 9.63 17.24
C PHE A 190 -19.55 9.88 16.50
N TYR A 191 -19.32 9.14 15.41
CA TYR A 191 -18.07 9.21 14.67
C TYR A 191 -18.33 9.40 13.17
N ARG A 192 -17.53 10.24 12.53
CA ARG A 192 -17.50 10.42 11.08
C ARG A 192 -16.06 10.46 10.62
N TYR A 193 -15.73 9.62 9.65
CA TYR A 193 -14.45 9.64 8.98
C TYR A 193 -14.54 10.57 7.77
N VAL A 194 -13.57 11.46 7.63
CA VAL A 194 -13.56 12.48 6.58
C VAL A 194 -12.52 12.08 5.55
N LEU A 195 -12.99 11.37 4.52
CA LEU A 195 -12.19 10.95 3.39
C LEU A 195 -13.11 10.77 2.19
N GLU A 196 -12.75 11.40 1.07
CA GLU A 196 -13.44 11.25 -0.23
C GLU A 196 -12.50 10.50 -1.20
N PRO A 197 -13.04 9.66 -2.09
CA PRO A 197 -12.25 8.92 -3.07
C PRO A 197 -11.63 9.84 -4.14
N GLU A 198 -12.34 10.90 -4.51
CA GLU A 198 -11.99 11.77 -5.62
C GLU A 198 -12.18 13.24 -5.23
N ILE A 199 -11.50 14.13 -5.96
CA ILE A 199 -11.61 15.57 -5.75
C ILE A 199 -12.92 16.05 -6.39
N SER A 200 -13.71 16.80 -5.63
CA SER A 200 -14.96 17.39 -6.10
C SER A 200 -14.76 18.84 -6.57
N PHE A 201 -15.54 19.25 -7.57
CA PHE A 201 -15.55 20.61 -8.14
C PHE A 201 -16.93 21.24 -7.96
N THR A 202 -16.96 22.55 -7.71
CA THR A 202 -18.20 23.32 -7.70
C THR A 202 -18.73 23.54 -9.12
N ALA A 203 -20.00 23.93 -9.27
CA ALA A 203 -20.58 24.29 -10.56
C ALA A 203 -19.79 25.38 -11.31
N ASP A 204 -19.09 26.25 -10.57
CA ASP A 204 -18.22 27.31 -11.13
C ASP A 204 -16.82 26.81 -11.53
N ASN A 205 -16.61 25.50 -11.63
CA ASN A 205 -15.34 24.84 -12.01
C ASN A 205 -14.14 25.15 -11.09
N ASN A 206 -14.43 25.58 -9.86
CA ASN A 206 -13.45 25.73 -8.78
C ASN A 206 -13.40 24.46 -7.93
N PHE A 207 -12.32 24.26 -7.18
CA PHE A 207 -12.25 23.20 -6.17
C PHE A 207 -13.37 23.37 -5.16
N ALA A 208 -14.08 22.27 -4.87
CA ALA A 208 -15.02 22.25 -3.77
C ALA A 208 -14.27 22.54 -2.46
N PRO A 209 -14.93 23.20 -1.48
CA PRO A 209 -14.42 23.21 -0.12
C PRO A 209 -14.31 21.74 0.29
N GLY A 210 -13.10 21.30 0.64
CA GLY A 210 -12.74 19.88 0.78
C GLY A 210 -13.63 19.06 1.72
N PRO A 211 -13.29 17.80 1.98
CA PRO A 211 -14.20 16.86 2.62
C PRO A 211 -14.67 17.36 4.00
N ILE A 212 -15.97 17.17 4.28
CA ILE A 212 -16.66 17.79 5.43
C ILE A 212 -17.25 16.70 6.34
N ALA A 213 -17.01 16.80 7.64
CA ALA A 213 -17.73 16.01 8.64
C ALA A 213 -19.09 16.63 8.94
N LYS A 214 -20.18 15.98 8.53
CA LYS A 214 -21.56 16.42 8.83
C LYS A 214 -22.25 15.47 9.81
N PHE A 215 -22.75 16.04 10.91
CA PHE A 215 -23.53 15.37 11.94
C PHE A 215 -24.96 15.89 11.88
N LEU A 216 -25.84 15.10 11.27
CA LEU A 216 -27.25 15.41 11.11
C LEU A 216 -28.08 14.61 12.13
N ASP A 217 -29.22 15.16 12.52
CA ASP A 217 -30.21 14.51 13.40
C ASP A 217 -29.63 14.05 14.76
N MET A 218 -28.72 14.84 15.31
CA MET A 218 -28.12 14.58 16.63
C MET A 218 -29.15 14.80 17.75
N PRO A 219 -29.13 13.98 18.82
CA PRO A 219 -30.00 14.21 19.98
C PRO A 219 -29.61 15.53 20.66
N GLN A 220 -30.61 16.31 21.09
CA GLN A 220 -30.41 17.71 21.48
C GLN A 220 -30.16 17.92 22.97
N SER A 221 -30.65 17.00 23.79
CA SER A 221 -30.56 17.07 25.26
C SER A 221 -29.19 16.75 25.87
N PRO A 222 -28.33 15.87 25.32
CA PRO A 222 -27.04 15.59 25.93
C PRO A 222 -26.01 16.68 25.59
N LEU A 223 -25.05 16.85 26.49
CA LEU A 223 -23.86 17.65 26.25
C LEU A 223 -22.85 16.85 25.42
N PHE A 224 -22.28 17.47 24.39
CA PHE A 224 -21.26 16.85 23.54
C PHE A 224 -19.92 17.55 23.67
N THR A 225 -18.87 16.78 23.44
CA THR A 225 -17.49 17.25 23.30
C THR A 225 -17.02 16.86 21.91
N LEU A 226 -16.46 17.81 21.17
CA LEU A 226 -15.84 17.52 19.88
C LEU A 226 -14.45 16.92 20.09
N ASN A 227 -14.19 15.76 19.49
CA ASN A 227 -12.87 15.14 19.49
C ASN A 227 -12.41 14.87 18.06
N LEU A 228 -11.16 15.25 17.76
CA LEU A 228 -10.52 15.07 16.47
C LEU A 228 -9.50 13.95 16.54
N ASN A 229 -9.79 12.84 15.87
CA ASN A 229 -8.85 11.73 15.74
C ASN A 229 -7.99 11.94 14.50
N THR A 230 -6.78 12.47 14.70
CA THR A 230 -5.82 12.79 13.63
C THR A 230 -4.57 11.90 13.74
N PRO A 231 -3.83 11.68 12.64
CA PRO A 231 -2.54 11.01 12.69
C PRO A 231 -1.58 11.68 13.69
N GLU A 232 -0.71 10.88 14.31
CA GLU A 232 0.21 11.34 15.37
C GLU A 232 1.14 12.48 14.92
N SER A 233 1.48 12.53 13.62
CA SER A 233 2.33 13.58 13.06
C SER A 233 1.63 14.93 12.85
N TRP A 234 0.30 15.01 13.04
CA TRP A 234 -0.47 16.21 12.77
C TRP A 234 -0.68 17.03 14.03
N MET A 235 -0.43 18.34 13.92
CA MET A 235 -0.84 19.31 14.93
C MET A 235 -2.04 20.09 14.39
N VAL A 236 -3.16 19.98 15.11
CA VAL A 236 -4.45 20.53 14.68
C VAL A 236 -4.95 21.53 15.71
N GLU A 237 -5.41 22.68 15.23
CA GLU A 237 -6.05 23.71 16.05
C GLU A 237 -7.38 24.20 15.45
N SER A 238 -8.26 24.68 16.32
CA SER A 238 -9.50 25.34 15.94
C SER A 238 -9.24 26.79 15.54
N VAL A 239 -9.57 27.16 14.30
CA VAL A 239 -9.30 28.52 13.79
C VAL A 239 -10.49 29.45 14.06
N ARG A 240 -11.72 28.95 13.87
CA ARG A 240 -12.95 29.73 14.03
C ARG A 240 -14.03 28.86 14.65
N THR A 241 -14.51 29.25 15.83
CA THR A 241 -15.71 28.71 16.45
C THR A 241 -16.32 29.77 17.38
N PRO A 242 -17.62 30.07 17.27
CA PRO A 242 -18.30 30.93 18.24
C PRO A 242 -18.75 30.15 19.50
N TYR A 243 -18.63 28.82 19.50
CA TYR A 243 -19.08 27.94 20.57
C TYR A 243 -17.91 27.25 21.25
N ASP A 244 -18.12 26.89 22.52
CA ASP A 244 -17.20 26.02 23.27
C ASP A 244 -17.30 24.58 22.73
N LEU A 245 -16.16 24.06 22.24
CA LEU A 245 -16.09 22.74 21.62
C LEU A 245 -16.10 21.60 22.65
N ASP A 246 -15.81 21.91 23.91
CA ASP A 246 -15.81 20.93 24.99
C ASP A 246 -17.21 20.73 25.59
N ASN A 247 -18.07 21.74 25.49
CA ASN A 247 -19.40 21.81 26.09
C ASN A 247 -20.48 22.20 25.08
N ILE A 248 -20.63 21.41 24.01
CA ILE A 248 -21.63 21.65 22.96
C ILE A 248 -23.01 21.17 23.45
N TYR A 249 -23.86 22.11 23.85
CA TYR A 249 -25.26 21.84 24.18
C TYR A 249 -26.17 22.30 23.06
N LEU A 250 -26.66 21.34 22.25
CA LEU A 250 -27.35 21.68 21.01
C LEU A 250 -28.71 22.37 21.24
N GLU A 251 -29.33 22.22 22.40
CA GLU A 251 -30.57 22.92 22.72
C GLU A 251 -30.40 24.44 22.67
N GLU A 252 -29.27 24.96 23.16
CA GLU A 252 -28.92 26.39 23.19
C GLU A 252 -28.34 26.90 21.86
N VAL A 253 -27.83 26.01 21.03
CA VAL A 253 -27.40 26.35 19.67
C VAL A 253 -28.67 26.60 18.82
N GLY A 254 -28.78 27.78 18.18
CA GLY A 254 -29.91 28.11 17.29
C GLY A 254 -30.03 27.17 16.08
N GLU A 255 -30.90 27.47 15.10
CA GLU A 255 -31.01 26.70 13.82
C GLU A 255 -29.72 26.71 12.97
N ILE A 256 -28.63 27.29 13.48
CA ILE A 256 -27.40 27.57 12.77
C ILE A 256 -26.48 26.34 12.86
N SER A 257 -26.14 25.81 11.69
CA SER A 257 -25.01 24.91 11.48
C SER A 257 -23.74 25.43 12.17
N MET A 258 -23.18 24.67 13.12
CA MET A 258 -21.86 24.98 13.68
C MET A 258 -20.80 24.69 12.62
N PHE A 259 -20.03 25.70 12.21
CA PHE A 259 -18.89 25.54 11.32
C PHE A 259 -17.58 25.64 12.11
N LEU A 260 -16.74 24.61 12.02
CA LEU A 260 -15.37 24.63 12.52
C LEU A 260 -14.41 24.49 11.34
N LEU A 261 -13.37 25.32 11.34
CA LEU A 261 -12.27 25.27 10.39
C LEU A 261 -10.99 24.92 11.15
N LEU A 262 -10.28 23.90 10.66
CA LEU A 262 -9.06 23.38 11.27
C LEU A 262 -7.83 23.74 10.43
N HIS A 263 -6.73 24.06 11.12
CA HIS A 263 -5.42 24.25 10.47
C HIS A 263 -4.48 23.10 10.81
N LEU A 264 -3.72 22.63 9.80
CA LEU A 264 -2.67 21.64 9.95
C LEU A 264 -1.32 22.34 9.88
N ASN A 265 -0.63 22.46 11.01
CA ASN A 265 0.72 23.02 11.03
C ASN A 265 1.70 22.02 10.39
N GLY A 266 2.16 22.28 9.16
CA GLY A 266 3.18 21.46 8.46
C GLY A 266 2.98 21.24 6.96
N GLY A 267 1.86 21.68 6.38
CA GLY A 267 1.60 21.58 4.94
C GLY A 267 0.15 21.95 4.64
N VAL A 268 -0.07 22.92 3.74
CA VAL A 268 -1.39 23.52 3.49
C VAL A 268 -2.32 22.51 2.81
N PHE A 269 -3.18 21.86 3.60
CA PHE A 269 -4.40 21.22 3.08
C PHE A 269 -5.60 22.08 3.48
N PRO A 270 -6.50 22.45 2.55
CA PRO A 270 -7.65 23.27 2.88
C PRO A 270 -8.62 22.51 3.80
N GLY A 271 -8.85 23.13 4.97
CA GLY A 271 -9.92 23.01 5.95
C GLY A 271 -10.85 21.80 5.89
N LEU A 272 -10.76 20.94 6.90
CA LEU A 272 -11.89 20.13 7.32
C LEU A 272 -12.99 21.09 7.81
N ILE A 273 -14.15 21.06 7.17
CA ILE A 273 -15.33 21.76 7.67
C ILE A 273 -16.13 20.76 8.52
N PHE A 274 -16.53 21.18 9.69
CA PHE A 274 -17.50 20.45 10.52
C PHE A 274 -18.87 21.11 10.39
N VAL A 275 -19.95 20.34 10.30
CA VAL A 275 -21.32 20.85 10.36
C VAL A 275 -22.15 19.99 11.31
N MET A 276 -22.76 20.63 12.32
CA MET A 276 -23.70 19.99 13.23
C MET A 276 -25.01 20.76 13.20
N GLY A 277 -26.14 20.07 13.02
CA GLY A 277 -27.44 20.74 12.82
C GLY A 277 -28.63 20.03 13.45
N LYS A 278 -29.66 20.82 13.75
CA LYS A 278 -31.02 20.34 14.11
C LYS A 278 -31.75 19.85 12.86
N LYS A 279 -32.69 18.91 13.07
CA LYS A 279 -33.57 18.25 12.09
C LYS A 279 -33.75 19.00 10.76
N CYS A 280 -33.26 18.42 9.65
CA CYS A 280 -33.62 18.91 8.33
C CYS A 280 -35.08 18.53 8.06
N ARG A 281 -36.01 19.49 8.11
CA ARG A 281 -37.37 19.27 7.59
C ARG A 281 -37.23 19.03 6.10
N ILE A 282 -37.27 17.76 5.68
CA ILE A 282 -37.52 17.39 4.29
C ILE A 282 -38.89 17.96 3.94
N LEU A 283 -38.91 19.11 3.25
CA LEU A 283 -40.06 19.54 2.48
C LEU A 283 -40.24 18.48 1.40
N ARG A 284 -41.15 17.54 1.65
CA ARG A 284 -41.74 16.75 0.58
C ARG A 284 -42.50 17.73 -0.32
N CYS A 285 -42.03 17.88 -1.55
CA CYS A 285 -42.93 18.23 -2.65
C CYS A 285 -43.81 17.03 -2.97
#